data_AF-A0A158L769-F1
#
_entry.id   AF-A0A158L769-F1
#
_cell.length_a   1.000
_cell.length_b   1.000
_cell.length_c   1.000
_cell.angle_alpha   90.00
_cell.angle_beta   90.00
_cell.angle_gamma   90.00
#
_symmetry.space_group_name_H-M   'P 1'
#
loop_
_entity.id
_entity.type
_entity.pdbx_description
1 polymer ?
#
loop_
_entity_poly.entity_id
_entity_poly.type
_entity_poly.pdbx_seq_one_letter_code
_entity_poly.pdbx_strand_id
1 'polypeptide(L)' 'MALEFVREKTQGVPFRPWLRQFRDYAFDHRAFGAYAIRPQVQACEAAGTSGWMLSSPRNHYPFAHLPR' A
#
# COMPACT_ATOMS: atom_id res chain seq x y z
N MET A 1 -1.69 17.04 3.33
CA MET A 1 -0.36 17.67 3.47
C MET A 1 0.77 16.78 2.90
N ALA A 2 1.09 15.62 3.47
CA ALA A 2 2.19 14.78 2.93
C ALA A 2 1.94 14.20 1.52
N LEU A 3 0.71 13.78 1.21
CA LEU A 3 0.37 13.21 -0.11
C LEU A 3 0.34 14.25 -1.24
N GLU A 4 -0.01 15.50 -0.92
CA GLU A 4 -0.01 16.58 -1.92
C GLU A 4 1.41 16.95 -2.35
N PHE A 5 2.36 16.96 -1.41
CA PHE A 5 3.77 17.22 -1.70
C PHE A 5 4.39 16.16 -2.64
N VAL A 6 3.99 14.89 -2.48
CA VAL A 6 4.45 13.81 -3.35
C VAL A 6 3.88 13.94 -4.76
N ARG A 7 2.60 14.35 -4.87
CA ARG A 7 1.94 14.58 -6.17
C ARG A 7 2.61 15.70 -6.97
N GLU A 8 3.02 16.78 -6.32
CA GLU A 8 3.77 17.87 -6.95
C GLU A 8 5.11 17.39 -7.54
N LYS A 9 5.79 16.47 -6.85
CA LYS A 9 7.10 15.93 -7.27
C LYS A 9 7.02 14.78 -8.28
N THR A 10 5.83 14.27 -8.59
CA THR A 10 5.64 13.12 -9.51
C THR A 10 4.85 13.46 -10.77
N GLN A 11 4.85 14.73 -11.20
CA GLN A 11 4.16 15.15 -12.42
C GLN A 11 4.54 14.26 -13.62
N GLY A 12 3.53 13.61 -14.21
CA GLY A 12 3.67 12.70 -15.36
C GLY A 12 4.01 11.25 -15.03
N VAL A 13 4.28 10.89 -13.76
CA VAL A 13 4.60 9.52 -13.34
C VAL A 13 3.46 8.95 -12.49
N PRO A 14 2.94 7.75 -12.80
CA PRO A 14 1.93 7.10 -11.98
C PRO A 14 2.42 6.89 -10.53
N PHE A 15 1.79 7.59 -9.58
CA PHE A 15 2.09 7.44 -8.17
C PHE A 15 1.21 6.35 -7.55
N ARG A 16 1.83 5.34 -6.94
CA ARG A 16 1.15 4.21 -6.27
C ARG A 16 1.74 4.00 -4.87
N PRO A 17 1.12 4.54 -3.81
CA PRO A 17 1.61 4.35 -2.45
C PRO A 17 1.55 2.89 -2.01
N TRP A 18 2.48 2.51 -1.14
CA TRP A 18 2.46 1.24 -0.43
C TRP A 18 1.50 1.31 0.77
N LEU A 19 0.49 0.46 0.77
CA LEU A 19 -0.35 0.21 1.94
C LEU A 19 0.43 -0.63 2.92
N ARG A 20 0.51 -0.15 4.17
CA ARG A 20 1.23 -0.85 5.22
C ARG A 20 0.31 -1.86 5.89
N GLN A 21 0.69 -3.13 5.85
CA GLN A 21 0.06 -4.17 6.66
C GLN A 21 0.66 -4.13 8.07
N PHE A 22 0.01 -3.45 9.01
CA PHE A 22 0.42 -3.43 10.42
C PHE A 22 0.01 -4.73 11.10
N ARG A 23 0.66 -5.84 10.75
CA ARG A 23 0.84 -6.89 11.73
C ARG A 23 2.05 -6.44 12.53
N ASP A 24 1.82 -5.88 13.72
CA ASP A 24 2.92 -5.70 14.67
C ASP A 24 3.41 -7.11 15.03
N TYR A 25 4.37 -7.58 14.23
CA TYR A 25 4.97 -8.91 14.33
C TYR A 25 5.85 -9.02 15.57
N ALA A 26 6.18 -7.89 16.21
CA ALA A 26 7.16 -7.86 17.29
C ALA A 26 6.51 -7.90 18.68
N PHE A 27 5.26 -7.45 18.87
CA PHE A 27 4.73 -7.27 20.23
C PHE A 27 3.29 -7.73 20.52
N ASP A 28 2.32 -7.62 19.60
CA ASP A 28 0.88 -7.75 19.99
C ASP A 28 0.01 -8.58 19.04
N HIS A 29 0.58 -9.21 18.00
CA HIS A 29 -0.12 -10.22 17.15
C HIS A 29 -1.54 -9.83 16.70
N ARG A 30 -1.84 -8.54 16.56
CA ARG A 30 -3.21 -8.07 16.30
C ARG A 30 -3.72 -8.58 14.96
N ALA A 31 -5.02 -8.90 14.94
CA ALA A 31 -5.72 -9.21 13.70
C ALA A 31 -5.74 -7.97 12.80
N PHE A 32 -4.84 -7.95 11.82
CA PHE A 32 -4.86 -6.97 10.75
C PHE A 32 -5.55 -7.58 9.53
N GLY A 33 -6.56 -6.88 9.00
CA GLY A 33 -7.40 -7.37 7.92
C GLY A 33 -8.17 -6.26 7.21
N ALA A 34 -9.23 -6.64 6.50
CA ALA A 34 -9.98 -5.74 5.61
C ALA A 34 -10.41 -4.42 6.25
N TYR A 35 -10.83 -4.44 7.52
CA TYR A 35 -11.24 -3.24 8.26
C TYR A 35 -10.12 -2.19 8.37
N ALA A 36 -8.87 -2.61 8.54
CA ALA A 36 -7.72 -1.72 8.65
C ALA A 36 -7.13 -1.31 7.28
N ILE A 37 -7.36 -2.12 6.24
CA ILE A 37 -6.89 -1.86 4.87
C ILE A 37 -7.81 -0.83 4.19
N ARG A 38 -9.13 -0.98 4.35
CA ARG A 38 -10.15 -0.18 3.68
C ARG A 38 -9.99 1.35 3.84
N PRO A 39 -9.71 1.92 5.03
CA PRO A 39 -9.48 3.36 5.15
C PRO A 39 -8.20 3.83 4.42
N GLN A 40 -7.18 2.98 4.28
CA GLN A 40 -5.98 3.32 3.53
C GLN A 40 -6.25 3.34 2.02
N VAL A 41 -7.06 2.39 1.52
CA VAL A 41 -7.53 2.38 0.13
C VAL A 41 -8.33 3.64 -0.19
N GLN A 42 -9.30 3.97 0.68
CA GLN A 42 -10.12 5.18 0.52
C GLN A 42 -9.28 6.45 0.52
N ALA A 43 -8.23 6.52 1.35
CA ALA A 43 -7.31 7.66 1.35
C ALA A 43 -6.51 7.77 0.04
N CYS A 44 -6.13 6.65 -0.58
CA CYS A 44 -5.46 6.65 -1.89
C CYS A 44 -6.39 7.09 -3.01
N GLU A 45 -7.63 6.61 -3.00
CA GLU A 45 -8.67 7.01 -3.96
C GLU A 45 -8.99 8.51 -3.84
N ALA A 46 -9.21 9.00 -2.61
CA ALA A 46 -9.46 10.41 -2.36
C ALA A 46 -8.28 11.32 -2.74
N ALA A 47 -7.05 10.80 -2.67
CA ALA A 47 -5.84 11.50 -3.11
C ALA A 47 -5.61 11.42 -4.63
N GLY A 48 -6.45 10.71 -5.38
CA GLY A 48 -6.34 10.56 -6.83
C GLY A 48 -5.06 9.85 -7.27
N THR A 49 -4.56 8.89 -6.49
CA THR A 49 -3.38 8.09 -6.86
C THR A 49 -3.71 7.14 -8.01
N SER A 50 -2.70 6.69 -8.75
CA SER A 50 -2.88 5.75 -9.87
C SER A 50 -3.09 4.30 -9.42
N GLY A 51 -3.60 4.10 -8.20
CA GLY A 51 -3.71 2.81 -7.50
C GLY A 51 -2.83 2.75 -6.25
N TRP A 52 -2.67 1.56 -5.68
CA TRP A 52 -1.90 1.28 -4.47
C TRP A 52 -1.26 -0.11 -4.53
N MET A 53 -0.24 -0.36 -3.72
CA MET A 53 0.41 -1.68 -3.58
C MET A 53 0.29 -2.16 -2.14
N LEU A 54 -0.16 -3.38 -1.90
CA LEU A 54 -0.22 -3.94 -0.54
C LEU A 54 1.05 -4.73 -0.24
N SER A 55 1.80 -4.28 0.78
CA SER A 55 2.92 -5.05 1.32
C SER A 55 2.38 -6.03 2.36
N SER A 56 2.28 -7.30 2.00
CA SER A 56 1.96 -8.39 2.93
C SER A 56 3.19 -9.28 3.12
N PRO A 57 3.68 -9.48 4.35
CA PRO A 57 4.72 -10.47 4.64
C PRO A 57 4.31 -11.92 4.28
N ARG A 58 3.02 -12.16 4.04
CA ARG A 58 2.47 -13.45 3.61
C ARG A 58 2.28 -13.56 2.10
N ASN A 59 2.59 -12.52 1.33
CA ASN A 59 2.56 -12.63 -0.13
C ASN A 59 3.70 -13.55 -0.57
N HIS A 60 3.33 -14.78 -0.95
CA HIS A 60 4.22 -15.69 -1.63
C HIS A 60 4.03 -15.52 -3.14
N TYR A 61 5.04 -14.98 -3.82
CA TYR A 61 5.05 -14.88 -5.27
C TYR A 61 5.74 -16.14 -5.82
N PRO A 62 5.02 -17.04 -6.50
CA PRO A 62 5.66 -18.22 -7.06
C PRO A 62 6.68 -17.79 -8.11
N PHE A 63 7.88 -18.40 -8.06
CA PHE A 63 9.00 -18.05 -8.94
C PHE A 63 8.63 -18.09 -10.43
N ALA A 64 7.71 -18.98 -10.81
CA ALA A 64 7.19 -19.11 -12.17
C ALA A 64 6.43 -17.87 -12.71
N HIS A 65 6.05 -16.93 -11.83
CA HIS A 65 5.26 -15.74 -12.18
C HIS A 65 6.11 -14.45 -12.14
N LEU A 66 7.39 -14.55 -11.82
CA LEU A 66 8.30 -13.40 -11.84
C LEU A 66 8.84 -13.20 -13.27
N PRO A 67 8.89 -11.94 -13.76
CA PRO A 67 9.52 -11.64 -15.04
C PRO A 67 11.01 -12.06 -15.01
N ARG A 68 11.51 -12.53 -16.16
CA ARG A 68 12.92 -12.89 -16.35
C ARG A 68 13.80 -11.67 -16.53
#